data_AF-A0AAD7IGE0-F1
#
_entry.id   AF-A0AAD7IGE0-F1
#
_cell.length_a   1.000
_cell.length_b   1.000
_cell.length_c   1.000
_cell.angle_alpha   90.00
_cell.angle_beta   90.00
_cell.angle_gamma   90.00
#
_symmetry.space_group_name_H-M   'P 1'
#
loop_
_entity.id
_entity.type
_entity.pdbx_description
1 polymer ?
#
loop_
_entity_poly.entity_id
_entity_poly.type
_entity_poly.pdbx_seq_one_letter_code
_entity_poly.pdbx_strand_id
1 'polypeptide(L)'
;MKQITSWNDWPSDDQVQDLSDKANGLFHYAATVLQWMEGQIFQYGTASRKQVFEKFTQLGIGQLEDLYRLILMSFENIDGPAQDADGCASQLQGFQHVIGTILVLCKPLTIHQIITLLGDIPEDNFDVGNFLQRFRSVLIPGRTTSFEEATPQMHKSFRDYIMDGHAPAEFRIVMGHAHFVTARSCLEVIVKGGSVSDAVVKYSVGHWYSHLRKAVEGGMTWEDGRMWKLVEQMVKETVVDVWKVEAFSAFRDVAAAGWGLLKQGADKNKMKGISRILVQTKVRSACFCSVARPCLARFPSPSHL
;
A
#
# COMPACT_ATOMS: atom_id res chain seq x y z
N MET A 1 17.38 -4.06 -20.06
CA MET A 1 18.04 -3.32 -18.95
C MET A 1 19.56 -3.51 -19.09
N LYS A 2 20.34 -2.46 -19.37
CA LYS A 2 21.82 -2.57 -19.36
C LYS A 2 22.30 -2.37 -17.92
N GLN A 3 22.76 -3.45 -17.32
CA GLN A 3 23.42 -3.47 -16.02
C GLN A 3 24.65 -2.55 -16.02
N ILE A 4 24.81 -1.68 -15.02
CA ILE A 4 26.11 -1.07 -14.73
C ILE A 4 26.93 -2.14 -13.98
N THR A 5 27.44 -3.12 -14.72
CA THR A 5 28.33 -4.18 -14.21
C THR A 5 29.79 -3.77 -14.36
N SER A 6 30.23 -2.83 -13.55
CA SER A 6 31.62 -2.92 -13.09
C SER A 6 31.65 -2.53 -11.61
N TRP A 7 31.29 -3.52 -10.79
CA TRP A 7 31.73 -3.61 -9.40
C TRP A 7 33.19 -4.09 -9.32
N ASN A 8 33.86 -4.29 -10.46
CA ASN A 8 35.22 -4.84 -10.52
C ASN A 8 36.26 -3.78 -10.13
N ASP A 9 35.98 -2.50 -10.40
CA ASP A 9 36.92 -1.40 -10.14
C ASP A 9 36.50 -0.53 -8.94
N TRP A 10 35.34 -0.84 -8.35
CA TRP A 10 34.75 -0.09 -7.23
C TRP A 10 33.70 -0.94 -6.51
N PRO A 11 33.65 -0.98 -5.16
CA PRO A 11 34.49 -0.22 -4.23
C PRO A 11 35.94 -0.73 -4.17
N SER A 12 36.88 0.11 -3.71
CA SER A 12 38.25 -0.34 -3.41
C SER A 12 38.26 -1.27 -2.18
N ASP A 13 39.34 -2.04 -1.98
CA ASP A 13 39.46 -2.94 -0.83
C ASP A 13 39.29 -2.21 0.51
N ASP A 14 39.87 -1.01 0.66
CA ASP A 14 39.69 -0.18 1.85
C ASP A 14 38.22 0.22 2.08
N GLN A 15 37.49 0.50 0.99
CA GLN A 15 36.06 0.82 1.06
C GLN A 15 35.22 -0.41 1.41
N VAL A 16 35.59 -1.58 0.90
CA VAL A 16 34.96 -2.86 1.25
C VAL A 16 35.17 -3.16 2.73
N GLN A 17 36.38 -2.93 3.26
CA GLN A 17 36.67 -3.10 4.68
C GLN A 17 35.88 -2.12 5.55
N ASP A 18 35.84 -0.82 5.21
CA ASP A 18 35.05 0.19 5.95
C ASP A 18 33.55 -0.16 5.98
N LEU A 19 32.99 -0.60 4.85
CA LEU A 19 31.60 -1.07 4.77
C LEU A 19 31.37 -2.31 5.64
N SER A 20 32.32 -3.24 5.66
CA SER A 20 32.22 -4.49 6.43
C SER A 20 32.29 -4.22 7.94
N ASP A 21 33.21 -3.34 8.36
CA ASP A 21 33.37 -2.94 9.75
C ASP A 21 32.12 -2.20 10.27
N LYS A 22 31.56 -1.29 9.46
CA LYS A 22 30.30 -0.59 9.78
C LYS A 22 29.09 -1.52 9.81
N ALA A 23 29.07 -2.53 8.95
CA ALA A 23 28.02 -3.54 8.98
C ALA A 23 28.06 -4.38 10.26
N ASN A 24 29.24 -4.56 10.87
CA ASN A 24 29.44 -5.27 12.14
C ASN A 24 28.67 -6.61 12.22
N GLY A 25 28.72 -7.39 11.13
CA GLY A 25 28.02 -8.67 11.01
C GLY A 25 26.51 -8.60 10.67
N LEU A 26 25.92 -7.41 10.59
CA LEU A 26 24.54 -7.20 10.16
C LEU A 26 24.44 -7.29 8.63
N PHE A 27 24.26 -8.51 8.10
CA PHE A 27 24.12 -8.75 6.67
C PHE A 27 23.06 -7.85 5.98
N HIS A 28 21.94 -7.59 6.65
CA HIS A 28 20.88 -6.72 6.12
C HIS A 28 21.34 -5.26 6.00
N TYR A 29 22.18 -4.77 6.94
CA TYR A 29 22.80 -3.46 6.83
C TYR A 29 23.67 -3.38 5.58
N ALA A 30 24.59 -4.33 5.39
CA ALA A 30 25.46 -4.37 4.22
C ALA A 30 24.64 -4.42 2.91
N ALA A 31 23.62 -5.29 2.85
CA ALA A 31 22.76 -5.41 1.68
C ALA A 31 22.00 -4.11 1.37
N THR A 32 21.43 -3.45 2.39
CA THR A 32 20.70 -2.20 2.22
C THR A 32 21.63 -1.06 1.78
N VAL A 33 22.83 -0.95 2.34
CA VAL A 33 23.83 0.05 1.92
C VAL A 33 24.23 -0.14 0.47
N LEU A 34 24.58 -1.38 0.08
CA LEU A 34 24.99 -1.68 -1.28
C LEU A 34 23.87 -1.38 -2.30
N GLN A 35 22.62 -1.75 -1.98
CA GLN A 35 21.47 -1.46 -2.83
C GLN A 35 21.16 0.05 -2.90
N TRP A 36 21.31 0.79 -1.79
CA TRP A 36 21.15 2.24 -1.79
C TRP A 36 22.24 2.91 -2.65
N MET A 37 23.51 2.52 -2.48
CA MET A 37 24.62 3.03 -3.29
C MET A 37 24.41 2.74 -4.78
N GLU A 38 23.99 1.52 -5.12
CA GLU A 38 23.65 1.13 -6.50
C GLU A 38 22.56 2.03 -7.09
N GLY A 39 21.50 2.31 -6.32
CA GLY A 39 20.42 3.20 -6.71
C GLY A 39 20.89 4.64 -6.96
N GLN A 40 21.74 5.19 -6.09
CA GLN A 40 22.31 6.53 -6.26
C GLN A 40 23.21 6.60 -7.49
N ILE A 41 24.09 5.60 -7.68
CA ILE A 41 24.98 5.54 -8.85
C ILE A 41 24.20 5.37 -10.14
N PHE A 42 23.10 4.61 -10.13
CA PHE A 42 22.22 4.49 -11.27
C PHE A 42 21.57 5.83 -11.63
N GLN A 43 21.12 6.60 -10.63
CA GLN A 43 20.45 7.88 -10.83
C GLN A 43 21.42 8.99 -11.29
N TYR A 44 22.60 9.08 -10.68
CA TYR A 44 23.54 10.20 -10.88
C TYR A 44 24.78 9.84 -11.72
N GLY A 45 24.88 8.59 -12.18
CA GLY A 45 25.99 8.08 -12.98
C GLY A 45 27.23 7.67 -12.17
N THR A 46 28.17 6.96 -12.81
CA THR A 46 29.37 6.40 -12.16
C THR A 46 30.34 7.44 -11.60
N ALA A 47 30.31 8.67 -12.10
CA ALA A 47 31.10 9.78 -11.55
C ALA A 47 30.70 10.14 -10.10
N SER A 48 29.46 9.81 -9.69
CA SER A 48 28.96 10.06 -8.33
C SER A 48 29.51 9.11 -7.27
N ARG A 49 30.19 8.01 -7.65
CA ARG A 49 30.67 6.95 -6.72
C ARG A 49 31.41 7.49 -5.49
N LYS A 50 32.33 8.43 -5.70
CA LYS A 50 33.11 9.05 -4.61
C LYS A 50 32.19 9.83 -3.66
N GLN A 51 31.32 10.68 -4.21
CA GLN A 51 30.38 11.48 -3.43
C GLN A 51 29.36 10.60 -2.67
N VAL A 52 28.86 9.55 -3.30
CA VAL A 52 27.94 8.57 -2.67
C VAL A 52 28.62 7.88 -1.49
N PHE A 53 29.87 7.44 -1.65
CA PHE A 53 30.65 6.83 -0.58
C PHE A 53 30.95 7.84 0.54
N GLU A 54 31.44 9.03 0.21
CA GLU A 54 31.73 10.09 1.19
C GLU A 54 30.49 10.50 1.98
N LYS A 55 29.34 10.65 1.31
CA LYS A 55 28.06 10.94 1.98
C LYS A 55 27.70 9.84 2.97
N PHE A 56 27.86 8.57 2.58
CA PHE A 56 27.65 7.43 3.47
C PHE A 56 28.62 7.46 4.68
N THR A 57 29.92 7.69 4.45
CA THR A 57 30.94 7.69 5.52
C THR A 57 30.82 8.89 6.47
N GLN A 58 30.55 10.10 5.95
CA GLN A 58 30.40 11.34 6.73
C GLN A 58 29.22 11.30 7.70
N LEU A 59 28.20 10.51 7.40
CA LEU A 59 27.01 10.40 8.23
C LEU A 59 27.24 9.57 9.51
N GLY A 60 28.45 9.04 9.73
CA GLY A 60 28.80 8.37 10.98
C GLY A 60 27.93 7.15 11.27
N ILE A 61 27.43 6.50 10.22
CA ILE A 61 26.44 5.43 10.30
C ILE A 61 27.09 4.20 10.95
N GLY A 62 26.99 4.12 12.27
CA GLY A 62 27.44 3.00 13.10
C GLY A 62 26.29 2.15 13.61
N GLN A 63 25.04 2.60 13.40
CA GLN A 63 23.82 1.90 13.81
C GLN A 63 22.82 1.83 12.65
N LEU A 64 21.98 0.80 12.66
CA LEU A 64 20.97 0.55 11.65
C LEU A 64 19.94 1.68 11.53
N GLU A 65 19.64 2.35 12.65
CA GLU A 65 18.73 3.50 12.70
C GLU A 65 19.27 4.70 11.91
N ASP A 66 20.58 4.97 11.98
CA ASP A 66 21.20 6.03 11.19
C ASP A 66 21.12 5.75 9.69
N LEU A 67 21.21 4.48 9.29
CA LEU A 67 21.04 4.07 7.90
C LEU A 67 19.59 4.30 7.44
N TYR A 68 18.61 3.95 8.26
CA TYR A 68 17.21 4.22 7.96
C TYR A 68 16.92 5.71 7.89
N ARG A 69 17.48 6.51 8.82
CA ARG A 69 17.39 7.96 8.78
C ARG A 69 17.99 8.53 7.49
N LEU A 70 19.16 8.05 7.07
CA LEU A 70 19.76 8.45 5.80
C LEU A 70 18.83 8.14 4.62
N ILE A 71 18.25 6.93 4.57
CA ILE A 71 17.36 6.54 3.48
C ILE A 71 16.14 7.47 3.42
N LEU A 72 15.51 7.74 4.57
CA LEU A 72 14.35 8.65 4.66
C LEU A 72 14.72 10.10 4.28
N MET A 73 15.82 10.64 4.82
CA MET A 73 16.26 12.00 4.49
C MET A 73 16.75 12.13 3.04
N SER A 74 17.27 11.04 2.45
CA SER A 74 17.64 11.04 1.04
C SER A 74 16.43 11.10 0.13
N PHE A 75 15.24 10.73 0.61
CA PHE A 75 13.99 10.89 -0.14
C PHE A 75 13.52 12.36 -0.16
N GLU A 76 13.70 13.11 0.94
CA GLU A 76 13.40 14.56 1.00
C GLU A 76 14.38 15.41 0.17
N ASN A 77 15.68 15.08 0.18
CA ASN A 77 16.73 15.89 -0.42
C ASN A 77 16.98 15.64 -1.91
N ILE A 78 16.04 15.01 -2.63
CA ILE A 78 16.16 14.88 -4.10
C ILE A 78 15.55 16.13 -4.71
N ASP A 79 16.37 16.88 -5.45
CA ASP A 79 16.04 18.05 -6.26
C ASP A 79 14.91 17.78 -7.29
N GLY A 80 13.70 17.53 -6.80
CA GLY A 80 12.46 17.52 -7.55
C GLY A 80 11.77 18.88 -7.42
N PRO A 81 10.64 19.10 -8.12
CA PRO A 81 9.94 20.38 -8.15
C PRO A 81 9.42 20.87 -6.78
N ALA A 82 9.58 20.09 -5.72
CA ALA A 82 9.31 20.45 -4.33
C ALA A 82 10.39 21.40 -3.77
N GLN A 83 10.51 22.60 -4.34
CA GLN A 83 11.29 23.69 -3.74
C GLN A 83 10.46 24.54 -2.76
N ASP A 84 9.15 24.28 -2.66
CA ASP A 84 8.24 24.95 -1.74
C ASP A 84 7.69 23.99 -0.66
N ALA A 85 7.15 24.58 0.41
CA ALA A 85 6.61 23.86 1.56
C ALA A 85 5.44 22.92 1.17
N ASP A 86 4.70 23.28 0.12
CA ASP A 86 3.54 22.53 -0.37
C ASP A 86 3.97 21.25 -1.11
N GLY A 87 5.03 21.31 -1.91
CA GLY A 87 5.64 20.14 -2.55
C GLY A 87 6.30 19.18 -1.55
N CYS A 88 6.90 19.69 -0.48
CA CYS A 88 7.44 18.84 0.59
C CYS A 88 6.32 18.11 1.35
N ALA A 89 5.21 18.80 1.65
CA ALA A 89 4.06 18.20 2.31
C ALA A 89 3.39 17.11 1.47
N SER A 90 3.33 17.27 0.14
CA SER A 90 2.76 16.25 -0.75
C SER A 90 3.63 15.00 -0.86
N GLN A 91 4.95 15.15 -0.88
CA GLN A 91 5.90 14.02 -0.85
C GLN A 91 5.76 13.19 0.42
N LEU A 92 5.65 13.85 1.57
CA LEU A 92 5.50 13.16 2.85
C LEU A 92 4.16 12.42 2.97
N GLN A 93 3.07 13.06 2.53
CA GLN A 93 1.76 12.41 2.48
C GLN A 93 1.77 11.19 1.57
N GLY A 94 2.41 11.29 0.40
CA GLY A 94 2.62 10.16 -0.51
C GLY A 94 3.41 9.03 0.13
N PHE A 95 4.52 9.34 0.79
CA PHE A 95 5.30 8.37 1.58
C PHE A 95 4.43 7.64 2.60
N GLN A 96 3.71 8.40 3.45
CA GLN A 96 2.88 7.83 4.51
C GLN A 96 1.74 6.98 3.96
N HIS A 97 1.13 7.38 2.84
CA HIS A 97 0.05 6.63 2.19
C HIS A 97 0.56 5.33 1.60
N VAL A 98 1.67 5.34 0.84
CA VAL A 98 2.23 4.13 0.23
C VAL A 98 2.77 3.17 1.29
N ILE A 99 3.65 3.64 2.17
CA ILE A 99 4.28 2.80 3.19
C ILE A 99 3.25 2.31 4.21
N GLY A 100 2.34 3.19 4.64
CA GLY A 100 1.23 2.82 5.50
C GLY A 100 0.36 1.74 4.87
N THR A 101 0.04 1.86 3.57
CA THR A 101 -0.73 0.84 2.86
C THR A 101 -0.02 -0.51 2.87
N ILE A 102 1.26 -0.56 2.51
CA ILE A 102 2.06 -1.80 2.53
C ILE A 102 2.03 -2.46 3.90
N LEU A 103 2.17 -1.68 4.98
CA LEU A 103 2.16 -2.19 6.35
C LEU A 103 0.82 -2.82 6.77
N VAL A 104 -0.29 -2.29 6.28
CA VAL A 104 -1.63 -2.72 6.71
C VAL A 104 -2.28 -3.75 5.79
N LEU A 105 -1.66 -4.09 4.65
CA LEU A 105 -2.20 -5.04 3.68
C LEU A 105 -2.63 -6.35 4.36
N CYS A 106 -3.86 -6.79 4.09
CA CYS A 106 -4.40 -8.06 4.62
C CYS A 106 -3.82 -9.29 3.91
N LYS A 107 -3.35 -9.09 2.68
CA LYS A 107 -2.68 -10.08 1.84
C LYS A 107 -1.59 -9.37 1.03
N PRO A 108 -0.45 -10.02 0.77
CA PRO A 108 0.59 -9.42 -0.05
C PRO A 108 0.07 -9.11 -1.46
N LEU A 109 0.39 -7.92 -1.96
CA LEU A 109 0.12 -7.48 -3.32
C LEU A 109 1.44 -7.23 -4.05
N THR A 110 1.47 -7.42 -5.36
CA THR A 110 2.63 -7.03 -6.17
C THR A 110 2.72 -5.51 -6.29
N ILE A 111 3.88 -5.00 -6.70
CA ILE A 111 4.06 -3.56 -6.96
C ILE A 111 3.02 -3.04 -7.95
N HIS A 112 2.82 -3.74 -9.06
CA HIS A 112 1.82 -3.35 -10.04
C HIS A 112 0.42 -3.25 -9.41
N GLN A 113 0.06 -4.21 -8.56
CA GLN A 113 -1.23 -4.20 -7.86
C GLN A 113 -1.33 -3.06 -6.83
N ILE A 114 -0.24 -2.70 -6.15
CA ILE A 114 -0.20 -1.58 -5.21
C ILE A 114 -0.33 -0.25 -5.95
N ILE A 115 0.36 -0.06 -7.08
CA ILE A 115 0.20 1.13 -7.93
C ILE A 115 -1.26 1.29 -8.36
N THR A 116 -1.88 0.19 -8.83
CA THR A 116 -3.30 0.20 -9.22
C THR A 116 -4.23 0.48 -8.03
N LEU A 117 -3.97 -0.08 -6.85
CA LEU A 117 -4.74 0.19 -5.63
C LEU A 117 -4.66 1.67 -5.24
N LEU A 118 -3.46 2.25 -5.33
CA LEU A 118 -3.16 3.63 -4.97
C LEU A 118 -3.36 4.62 -6.12
N GLY A 119 -4.08 4.23 -7.18
CA GLY A 119 -4.43 5.11 -8.30
C GLY A 119 -5.40 6.25 -7.92
N ASP A 120 -5.69 6.44 -6.63
CA ASP A 120 -6.37 7.62 -6.08
C ASP A 120 -5.41 8.78 -5.77
N ILE A 121 -4.10 8.51 -5.82
CA ILE A 121 -3.01 9.49 -5.75
C ILE A 121 -2.69 9.96 -7.18
N PRO A 122 -2.84 11.25 -7.51
CA PRO A 122 -2.46 11.77 -8.82
C PRO A 122 -0.95 11.63 -9.06
N GLU A 123 -0.57 11.15 -10.24
CA GLU A 123 0.85 10.93 -10.61
C GLU A 123 1.66 12.23 -10.58
N ASP A 124 1.04 13.34 -10.99
CA ASP A 124 1.64 14.69 -10.92
C ASP A 124 1.95 15.13 -9.48
N ASN A 125 1.23 14.58 -8.48
CA ASN A 125 1.47 14.88 -7.07
C ASN A 125 2.51 13.94 -6.47
N PHE A 126 2.45 12.65 -6.83
CA PHE A 126 3.32 11.62 -6.28
C PHE A 126 3.41 10.38 -7.17
N ASP A 127 4.59 10.13 -7.74
CA ASP A 127 4.88 8.93 -8.52
C ASP A 127 5.15 7.73 -7.60
N VAL A 128 4.11 6.93 -7.38
CA VAL A 128 4.15 5.70 -6.56
C VAL A 128 5.15 4.68 -7.12
N GLY A 129 5.26 4.55 -8.44
CA GLY A 129 6.13 3.55 -9.08
C GLY A 129 7.61 3.88 -8.86
N ASN A 130 7.99 5.13 -9.15
CA ASN A 130 9.34 5.63 -8.89
C ASN A 130 9.67 5.63 -7.39
N PHE A 131 8.71 5.97 -6.53
CA PHE A 131 8.88 5.86 -5.09
C PHE A 131 9.24 4.45 -4.64
N LEU A 132 8.45 3.44 -5.04
CA LEU A 132 8.71 2.03 -4.69
C LEU A 132 10.04 1.54 -5.26
N GLN A 133 10.46 2.07 -6.41
CA GLN A 133 11.73 1.72 -7.03
C GLN A 133 12.91 2.28 -6.23
N ARG A 134 12.80 3.50 -5.70
CA ARG A 134 13.82 4.11 -4.83
C ARG A 134 13.91 3.41 -3.47
N PHE A 135 12.77 3.02 -2.91
CA PHE A 135 12.69 2.30 -1.63
C PHE A 135 12.90 0.78 -1.76
N ARG A 136 13.29 0.30 -2.95
CA ARG A 136 13.53 -1.12 -3.21
C ARG A 136 14.46 -1.76 -2.19
N SER A 137 15.47 -1.02 -1.70
CA SER A 137 16.48 -1.55 -0.77
C SER A 137 15.94 -1.94 0.61
N VAL A 138 14.79 -1.39 1.01
CA VAL A 138 14.14 -1.66 2.30
C VAL A 138 12.79 -2.36 2.13
N LEU A 139 12.24 -2.39 0.91
CA LEU A 139 10.95 -2.98 0.59
C LEU A 139 11.03 -4.29 -0.20
N ILE A 140 12.14 -4.63 -0.86
CA ILE A 140 12.20 -5.82 -1.72
C ILE A 140 13.50 -6.57 -1.46
N PRO A 141 13.44 -7.69 -0.72
CA PRO A 141 14.61 -8.51 -0.52
C PRO A 141 15.04 -9.18 -1.83
N GLY A 142 16.31 -9.02 -2.20
CA GLY A 142 16.95 -9.79 -3.27
C GLY A 142 16.74 -9.31 -4.72
N ARG A 143 17.21 -10.15 -5.65
CA ARG A 143 17.18 -9.91 -7.10
C ARG A 143 15.96 -10.59 -7.73
N THR A 144 14.77 -10.02 -7.55
CA THR A 144 13.62 -10.43 -8.37
C THR A 144 13.87 -10.07 -9.84
N THR A 145 13.46 -10.93 -10.76
CA THR A 145 13.67 -10.76 -12.21
C THR A 145 12.79 -9.66 -12.81
N SER A 146 11.66 -9.35 -12.17
CA SER A 146 10.78 -8.22 -12.49
C SER A 146 10.49 -7.40 -11.23
N PHE A 147 10.57 -6.07 -11.34
CA PHE A 147 10.21 -5.15 -10.24
C PHE A 147 8.70 -5.11 -10.05
N GLU A 148 7.93 -4.97 -11.13
CA GLU A 148 6.47 -4.85 -11.08
C GLU A 148 5.76 -6.08 -10.50
N GLU A 149 6.35 -7.27 -10.70
CA GLU A 149 5.83 -8.53 -10.16
C GLU A 149 6.31 -8.82 -8.73
N ALA A 150 7.27 -8.05 -8.22
CA ALA A 150 7.77 -8.24 -6.87
C ALA A 150 6.69 -7.88 -5.85
N THR A 151 6.63 -8.65 -4.77
CA THR A 151 5.79 -8.35 -3.61
C THR A 151 6.64 -7.61 -2.59
N PRO A 152 6.30 -6.35 -2.24
CA PRO A 152 7.03 -5.63 -1.20
C PRO A 152 6.99 -6.38 0.13
N GLN A 153 8.18 -6.66 0.68
CA GLN A 153 8.39 -7.20 2.01
C GLN A 153 9.31 -6.26 2.78
N MET A 154 8.77 -5.67 3.82
CA MET A 154 9.52 -4.81 4.72
C MET A 154 10.24 -5.64 5.77
N HIS A 155 11.53 -5.40 5.98
CA HIS A 155 12.25 -6.03 7.09
C HIS A 155 11.71 -5.51 8.43
N LYS A 156 11.61 -6.40 9.44
CA LYS A 156 11.05 -6.08 10.75
C LYS A 156 11.70 -4.85 11.39
N SER A 157 13.02 -4.72 11.34
CA SER A 157 13.69 -3.57 11.95
C SER A 157 13.36 -2.23 11.29
N PHE A 158 13.16 -2.18 9.96
CA PHE A 158 12.72 -0.94 9.29
C PHE A 158 11.28 -0.62 9.68
N ARG A 159 10.42 -1.66 9.72
CA ARG A 159 9.04 -1.53 10.19
C ARG A 159 8.97 -0.96 11.61
N ASP A 160 9.73 -1.54 12.54
CA ASP A 160 9.74 -1.10 13.93
C ASP A 160 10.27 0.35 14.01
N TYR A 161 11.34 0.67 13.28
CA TYR A 161 11.89 2.03 13.22
C TYR A 161 10.89 3.11 12.79
N ILE A 162 10.12 2.88 11.71
CA ILE A 162 9.14 3.87 11.20
C ILE A 162 7.82 3.91 11.97
N MET A 163 7.55 2.93 12.83
CA MET A 163 6.38 2.93 13.71
C MET A 163 6.71 3.47 15.11
N ASP A 164 7.96 3.35 15.54
CA ASP A 164 8.42 3.76 16.86
C ASP A 164 8.85 5.24 16.89
N GLY A 165 9.14 5.74 18.10
CA GLY A 165 9.59 7.12 18.32
C GLY A 165 10.98 7.46 17.77
N HIS A 166 11.68 6.49 17.17
CA HIS A 166 13.06 6.63 16.68
C HIS A 166 13.12 7.34 15.31
N ALA A 167 12.14 7.11 14.42
CA ALA A 167 12.06 7.85 13.16
C ALA A 167 11.72 9.34 13.40
N PRO A 168 12.17 10.25 12.49
CA PRO A 168 11.68 11.63 12.47
C PRO A 168 10.15 11.65 12.40
N ALA A 169 9.52 12.60 13.09
CA ALA A 169 8.08 12.59 13.34
C ALA A 169 7.25 12.59 12.04
N GLU A 170 7.74 13.29 11.04
CA GLU A 170 7.23 13.37 9.68
C GLU A 170 7.11 12.00 8.99
N PHE A 171 8.07 11.10 9.20
CA PHE A 171 8.10 9.77 8.56
C PHE A 171 7.38 8.69 9.36
N ARG A 172 6.84 9.01 10.54
CA ARG A 172 6.19 8.01 11.38
C ARG A 172 4.87 7.57 10.77
N ILE A 173 4.64 6.26 10.78
CA ILE A 173 3.39 5.69 10.30
C ILE A 173 2.41 5.51 11.44
N VAL A 174 1.29 6.23 11.36
CA VAL A 174 0.15 6.04 12.27
C VAL A 174 -0.76 4.96 11.71
N MET A 175 -0.85 3.81 12.39
CA MET A 175 -1.59 2.64 11.92
C MET A 175 -3.08 2.89 11.66
N GLY A 176 -3.74 3.70 12.51
CA GLY A 176 -5.14 4.09 12.30
C GLY A 176 -5.32 4.85 10.99
N HIS A 177 -4.43 5.81 10.72
CA HIS A 177 -4.43 6.59 9.49
C HIS A 177 -4.11 5.73 8.26
N ALA A 178 -3.12 4.83 8.36
CA ALA A 178 -2.77 3.89 7.29
C ALA A 178 -3.98 3.02 6.90
N HIS A 179 -4.67 2.43 7.89
CA HIS A 179 -5.90 1.69 7.65
C HIS A 179 -7.00 2.56 7.01
N PHE A 180 -7.11 3.83 7.42
CA PHE A 180 -8.09 4.76 6.87
C PHE A 180 -7.85 5.04 5.38
N VAL A 181 -6.64 5.43 5.01
CA VAL A 181 -6.30 5.76 3.62
C VAL A 181 -6.34 4.53 2.71
N THR A 182 -5.94 3.35 3.20
CA THR A 182 -6.09 2.10 2.44
C THR A 182 -7.56 1.74 2.21
N ALA A 183 -8.44 1.94 3.21
CA ALA A 183 -9.88 1.73 3.01
C ALA A 183 -10.44 2.65 1.93
N ARG A 184 -10.00 3.91 1.90
CA ARG A 184 -10.37 4.89 0.86
C ARG A 184 -9.93 4.44 -0.52
N SER A 185 -8.67 4.04 -0.68
CA SER A 185 -8.12 3.54 -1.94
C SER A 185 -8.87 2.29 -2.43
N CYS A 186 -9.24 1.37 -1.53
CA CYS A 186 -10.09 0.23 -1.90
C CYS A 186 -11.46 0.68 -2.43
N LEU A 187 -12.10 1.65 -1.79
CA LEU A 187 -13.39 2.18 -2.25
C LEU A 187 -13.29 2.89 -3.59
N GLU A 188 -12.21 3.64 -3.85
CA GLU A 188 -11.93 4.25 -5.15
C GLU A 188 -11.86 3.20 -6.26
N VAL A 189 -11.13 2.10 -6.04
CA VAL A 189 -11.06 0.96 -6.98
C VAL A 189 -12.45 0.38 -7.25
N ILE A 190 -13.26 0.19 -6.20
CA ILE A 190 -14.60 -0.36 -6.34
C ILE A 190 -15.51 0.60 -7.12
N VAL A 191 -15.47 1.90 -6.82
CA VAL A 191 -16.32 2.92 -7.44
C VAL A 191 -15.95 3.17 -8.91
N LYS A 192 -14.66 3.17 -9.26
CA LYS A 192 -14.19 3.33 -10.64
C LYS A 192 -14.72 2.20 -11.55
N GLY A 193 -15.00 1.03 -10.98
CA GLY A 193 -15.47 -0.13 -11.71
C GLY A 193 -14.33 -0.80 -12.47
N GLY A 194 -14.33 -2.12 -12.50
CA GLY A 194 -13.28 -2.92 -13.13
C GLY A 194 -13.69 -4.38 -13.24
N SER A 195 -12.91 -5.17 -13.98
CA SER A 195 -13.16 -6.61 -14.06
C SER A 195 -13.00 -7.25 -12.70
N VAL A 196 -13.98 -8.03 -12.26
CA VAL A 196 -13.90 -8.71 -10.96
C VAL A 196 -12.92 -9.88 -10.97
N SER A 197 -12.35 -10.23 -12.13
CA SER A 197 -11.21 -11.14 -12.21
C SER A 197 -9.90 -10.50 -11.72
N ASP A 198 -9.83 -9.17 -11.68
CA ASP A 198 -8.67 -8.40 -11.24
C ASP A 198 -8.40 -8.64 -9.74
N ALA A 199 -7.16 -8.98 -9.41
CA ALA A 199 -6.73 -9.23 -8.04
C ALA A 199 -6.90 -8.01 -7.12
N VAL A 200 -6.73 -6.80 -7.65
CA VAL A 200 -6.91 -5.55 -6.89
C VAL A 200 -8.38 -5.34 -6.57
N VAL A 201 -9.27 -5.55 -7.54
CA VAL A 201 -10.73 -5.45 -7.30
C VAL A 201 -11.18 -6.47 -6.26
N LYS A 202 -10.73 -7.73 -6.35
CA LYS A 202 -11.01 -8.77 -5.35
C LYS A 202 -10.50 -8.39 -3.97
N TYR A 203 -9.27 -7.88 -3.87
CA TYR A 203 -8.69 -7.40 -2.63
C TYR A 203 -9.55 -6.28 -2.02
N SER A 204 -9.87 -5.26 -2.83
CA SER A 204 -10.63 -4.09 -2.41
C SER A 204 -12.01 -4.49 -1.88
N VAL A 205 -12.76 -5.31 -2.63
CA VAL A 205 -14.09 -5.79 -2.22
C VAL A 205 -14.02 -6.61 -0.92
N GLY A 206 -13.01 -7.47 -0.78
CA GLY A 206 -12.88 -8.35 0.38
C GLY A 206 -12.33 -7.69 1.65
N HIS A 207 -11.69 -6.51 1.55
CA HIS A 207 -10.92 -5.95 2.66
C HIS A 207 -11.19 -4.48 3.02
N TRP A 208 -11.84 -3.67 2.16
CA TRP A 208 -12.08 -2.24 2.44
C TRP A 208 -12.66 -1.98 3.84
N TYR A 209 -13.66 -2.75 4.25
CA TYR A 209 -14.32 -2.58 5.54
C TYR A 209 -13.46 -3.04 6.71
N SER A 210 -12.68 -4.10 6.54
CA SER A 210 -11.73 -4.56 7.56
C SER A 210 -10.71 -3.46 7.88
N HIS A 211 -10.20 -2.77 6.84
CA HIS A 211 -9.35 -1.62 7.02
C HIS A 211 -10.09 -0.48 7.74
N LEU A 212 -11.29 -0.12 7.29
CA LEU A 212 -12.06 0.96 7.90
C LEU A 212 -12.40 0.71 9.37
N ARG A 213 -12.75 -0.54 9.73
CA ARG A 213 -12.98 -0.95 11.12
C ARG A 213 -11.73 -0.77 11.97
N LYS A 214 -10.57 -1.24 11.49
CA LYS A 214 -9.29 -1.07 12.20
C LYS A 214 -8.86 0.39 12.32
N ALA A 215 -9.21 1.22 11.34
CA ALA A 215 -8.98 2.66 11.40
C ALA A 215 -9.74 3.29 12.58
N VAL A 216 -11.02 2.93 12.75
CA VAL A 216 -11.85 3.38 13.88
C VAL A 216 -11.33 2.86 15.21
N GLU A 217 -10.96 1.58 15.29
CA GLU A 217 -10.35 1.00 16.49
C GLU A 217 -9.05 1.74 16.86
N GLY A 218 -8.33 2.27 15.86
CA GLY A 218 -7.16 3.13 16.01
C GLY A 218 -7.47 4.62 16.23
N GLY A 219 -8.71 5.01 16.48
CA GLY A 219 -9.11 6.38 16.82
C GLY A 219 -9.47 7.29 15.63
N MET A 220 -9.52 6.77 14.40
CA MET A 220 -9.95 7.56 13.24
C MET A 220 -11.46 7.78 13.20
N THR A 221 -11.90 8.96 12.75
CA THR A 221 -13.31 9.27 12.54
C THR A 221 -13.73 9.02 11.09
N TRP A 222 -15.03 8.78 10.87
CA TRP A 222 -15.62 8.67 9.53
C TRP A 222 -15.89 10.01 8.86
N GLU A 223 -15.49 11.12 9.48
CA GLU A 223 -15.83 12.48 9.05
C GLU A 223 -14.92 13.00 7.92
N ASP A 224 -14.64 12.14 6.94
CA ASP A 224 -13.98 12.53 5.70
C ASP A 224 -15.03 12.62 4.58
N GLY A 225 -15.19 13.81 4.02
CA GLY A 225 -16.17 14.05 2.95
C GLY A 225 -15.92 13.19 1.71
N ARG A 226 -14.66 12.89 1.40
CA ARG A 226 -14.29 12.03 0.27
C ARG A 226 -14.67 10.57 0.51
N MET A 227 -14.36 10.02 1.69
CA MET A 227 -14.79 8.69 2.12
C MET A 227 -16.31 8.54 2.01
N TRP A 228 -17.06 9.51 2.54
CA TRP A 228 -18.53 9.47 2.50
C TRP A 228 -19.06 9.50 1.06
N LYS A 229 -18.51 10.37 0.22
CA LYS A 229 -18.86 10.45 -1.20
C LYS A 229 -18.59 9.13 -1.94
N LEU A 230 -17.54 8.39 -1.59
CA LEU A 230 -17.27 7.08 -2.19
C LEU A 230 -18.30 6.04 -1.74
N VAL A 231 -18.65 6.04 -0.45
CA VAL A 231 -19.69 5.17 0.10
C VAL A 231 -21.04 5.39 -0.60
N GLU A 232 -21.42 6.65 -0.83
CA GLU A 232 -22.63 6.99 -1.59
C GLU A 232 -22.59 6.53 -3.05
N GLN A 233 -21.41 6.36 -3.64
CA GLN A 233 -21.28 5.90 -5.02
C GLN A 233 -21.31 4.37 -5.16
N MET A 234 -21.09 3.62 -4.08
CA MET A 234 -21.12 2.15 -4.09
C MET A 234 -22.48 1.56 -4.51
N VAL A 235 -23.56 2.37 -4.48
CA VAL A 235 -24.92 1.98 -4.86
C VAL A 235 -25.27 2.21 -6.32
N LYS A 236 -24.39 2.88 -7.07
CA LYS A 236 -24.61 3.08 -8.51
C LYS A 236 -24.64 1.73 -9.22
N GLU A 237 -25.51 1.60 -10.22
CA GLU A 237 -25.69 0.35 -10.99
C GLU A 237 -24.38 -0.20 -11.56
N THR A 238 -23.51 0.69 -12.02
CA THR A 238 -22.18 0.38 -12.54
C THR A 238 -21.25 -0.28 -11.53
N VAL A 239 -21.48 -0.07 -10.22
CA VAL A 239 -20.68 -0.61 -9.11
C VAL A 239 -21.32 -1.87 -8.54
N VAL A 240 -22.64 -2.02 -8.63
CA VAL A 240 -23.35 -3.20 -8.10
C VAL A 240 -22.86 -4.51 -8.72
N ASP A 241 -22.45 -4.50 -9.98
CA ASP A 241 -21.92 -5.68 -10.64
C ASP A 241 -20.58 -6.15 -10.05
N VAL A 242 -19.78 -5.24 -9.51
CA VAL A 242 -18.51 -5.55 -8.83
C VAL A 242 -18.76 -6.32 -7.52
N TRP A 243 -19.83 -5.99 -6.81
CA TRP A 243 -20.20 -6.67 -5.56
C TRP A 243 -20.70 -8.11 -5.76
N LYS A 244 -21.07 -8.51 -6.98
CA LYS A 244 -21.65 -9.83 -7.26
C LYS A 244 -20.72 -10.99 -6.90
N VAL A 245 -19.41 -10.76 -6.90
CA VAL A 245 -18.43 -11.81 -6.63
C VAL A 245 -18.31 -12.15 -5.15
N GLU A 246 -18.68 -11.23 -4.26
CA GLU A 246 -18.62 -11.40 -2.79
C GLU A 246 -19.86 -10.81 -2.11
N ALA A 247 -21.05 -10.97 -2.71
CA ALA A 247 -22.27 -10.24 -2.33
C ALA A 247 -22.66 -10.41 -0.84
N PHE A 248 -22.34 -11.57 -0.25
CA PHE A 248 -22.57 -11.83 1.17
C PHE A 248 -21.57 -11.08 2.07
N SER A 249 -20.27 -11.04 1.71
CA SER A 249 -19.27 -10.23 2.43
C SER A 249 -19.61 -8.75 2.33
N ALA A 250 -19.93 -8.29 1.11
CA ALA A 250 -20.36 -6.92 0.85
C ALA A 250 -21.52 -6.48 1.75
N PHE A 251 -22.57 -7.30 1.84
CA PHE A 251 -23.73 -7.02 2.69
C PHE A 251 -23.34 -6.94 4.17
N ARG A 252 -22.55 -7.92 4.67
CA ARG A 252 -22.08 -7.91 6.06
C ARG A 252 -21.24 -6.67 6.36
N ASP A 253 -20.35 -6.32 5.46
CA ASP A 253 -19.37 -5.25 5.62
C ASP A 253 -20.07 -3.88 5.61
N VAL A 254 -21.04 -3.68 4.71
CA VAL A 254 -21.92 -2.49 4.72
C VAL A 254 -22.79 -2.45 6.00
N ALA A 255 -23.25 -3.59 6.50
CA ALA A 255 -24.10 -3.64 7.70
C ALA A 255 -23.29 -3.23 8.93
N ALA A 256 -22.08 -3.75 9.02
CA ALA A 256 -21.15 -3.46 10.09
C ALA A 256 -20.62 -2.02 10.01
N ALA A 257 -20.46 -1.45 8.82
CA ALA A 257 -20.23 -0.02 8.59
C ALA A 257 -21.37 0.85 9.15
N GLY A 258 -22.62 0.49 8.86
CA GLY A 258 -23.79 1.18 9.41
C GLY A 258 -23.86 1.12 10.93
N TRP A 259 -23.51 -0.03 11.52
CA TRP A 259 -23.43 -0.17 12.98
C TRP A 259 -22.32 0.68 13.60
N GLY A 260 -21.17 0.80 12.93
CA GLY A 260 -20.07 1.68 13.36
C GLY A 260 -20.49 3.15 13.38
N LEU A 261 -21.13 3.62 12.31
CA LEU A 261 -21.64 4.99 12.19
C LEU A 261 -22.70 5.32 13.25
N LEU A 262 -23.60 4.37 13.53
CA LEU A 262 -24.62 4.54 14.57
C LEU A 262 -23.99 4.74 15.96
N LYS A 263 -22.90 4.04 16.26
CA LYS A 263 -22.15 4.21 17.52
C LYS A 263 -21.41 5.54 17.61
N GLN A 264 -21.04 6.14 16.49
CA GLN A 264 -20.35 7.44 16.43
C GLN A 264 -21.31 8.64 16.37
N GLY A 265 -22.62 8.41 16.45
CA GLY A 265 -23.60 9.50 16.38
C GLY A 265 -23.74 10.13 14.98
N ALA A 266 -23.48 9.35 13.92
CA ALA A 266 -23.61 9.82 12.55
C ALA A 266 -25.02 10.37 12.25
N ASP A 267 -25.08 11.41 11.42
CA ASP A 267 -26.35 12.07 11.11
C ASP A 267 -27.34 11.15 10.37
N LYS A 268 -28.62 11.55 10.40
CA LYS A 268 -29.74 10.79 9.85
C LYS A 268 -29.63 10.56 8.34
N ASN A 269 -28.99 11.46 7.59
CA ASN A 269 -28.79 11.29 6.15
C ASN A 269 -27.72 10.24 5.87
N LYS A 270 -26.63 10.22 6.64
CA LYS A 270 -25.62 9.17 6.57
C LYS A 270 -26.20 7.78 6.85
N MET A 271 -27.00 7.67 7.91
CA MET A 271 -27.68 6.42 8.27
C MET A 271 -28.68 5.96 7.19
N LYS A 272 -29.41 6.89 6.55
CA LYS A 272 -30.26 6.58 5.39
C LYS A 272 -29.44 6.09 4.19
N GLY A 273 -28.26 6.68 3.96
CA GLY A 273 -27.33 6.28 2.91
C GLY A 273 -26.91 4.82 3.06
N ILE A 274 -26.36 4.45 4.22
CA ILE A 274 -25.98 3.04 4.49
C ILE A 274 -27.17 2.09 4.39
N SER A 275 -28.33 2.48 4.93
CA SER A 275 -29.54 1.64 4.85
C SER A 275 -29.95 1.38 3.40
N ARG A 276 -29.82 2.38 2.52
CA ARG A 276 -30.08 2.21 1.08
C ARG A 276 -29.09 1.25 0.44
N ILE A 277 -27.80 1.37 0.77
CA ILE A 277 -26.76 0.44 0.29
C ILE A 277 -27.12 -1.00 0.71
N LEU A 278 -27.45 -1.21 1.98
CA LEU A 278 -27.83 -2.54 2.50
C LEU A 278 -29.01 -3.16 1.75
N VAL A 279 -30.09 -2.40 1.59
CA VAL A 279 -31.29 -2.87 0.92
C VAL A 279 -30.98 -3.21 -0.54
N GLN A 280 -30.24 -2.35 -1.24
CA GLN A 280 -29.91 -2.58 -2.65
C GLN A 280 -28.98 -3.77 -2.85
N THR A 281 -27.95 -3.93 -2.01
CA THR A 281 -27.07 -5.12 -2.04
C THR A 281 -27.88 -6.39 -1.78
N LYS A 282 -28.80 -6.39 -0.81
CA LYS A 282 -29.62 -7.56 -0.47
C LYS A 282 -30.63 -7.91 -1.57
N VAL A 283 -31.42 -6.94 -2.03
CA VAL A 283 -32.44 -7.14 -3.07
C VAL A 283 -31.79 -7.68 -4.34
N ARG A 284 -30.67 -7.08 -4.74
CA ARG A 284 -29.98 -7.49 -5.97
C ARG A 284 -29.29 -8.84 -5.81
N SER A 285 -28.72 -9.16 -4.64
CA SER A 285 -28.19 -10.52 -4.39
C SER A 285 -29.28 -11.61 -4.44
N ALA A 286 -30.51 -11.29 -4.01
CA ALA A 286 -31.63 -12.23 -3.99
C ALA A 286 -32.20 -12.51 -5.39
N CYS A 287 -32.26 -11.50 -6.27
CA CYS A 287 -32.71 -11.67 -7.66
C CYS A 287 -31.80 -12.58 -8.51
N PHE A 288 -30.55 -12.81 -8.12
CA PHE A 288 -29.63 -13.67 -8.88
C PHE A 288 -29.63 -15.12 -8.41
N CYS A 289 -29.89 -15.41 -7.13
CA CYS A 289 -30.09 -16.78 -6.67
C CYS A 289 -31.29 -17.49 -7.33
N SER A 290 -32.28 -16.74 -7.82
CA SER A 290 -33.42 -17.30 -8.55
C SER A 290 -33.12 -17.63 -10.03
N VAL A 291 -32.05 -17.08 -10.62
CA VAL A 291 -31.70 -17.29 -12.03
C VAL A 291 -30.64 -18.39 -12.21
N ALA A 292 -29.87 -18.72 -11.16
CA ALA A 292 -28.77 -19.69 -11.21
C ALA A 292 -29.13 -21.14 -10.82
N ARG A 293 -30.42 -21.51 -10.73
CA ARG A 293 -30.84 -22.93 -10.56
C ARG A 293 -31.98 -23.31 -11.51
N PRO A 294 -31.71 -24.01 -12.62
CA PRO A 294 -32.53 -25.14 -13.00
C PRO A 294 -32.09 -26.32 -12.11
N CYS A 295 -32.96 -26.70 -11.18
CA CYS A 295 -32.82 -27.94 -10.42
C CYS A 295 -32.63 -29.12 -11.38
N LEU A 296 -31.44 -29.72 -11.41
CA LEU A 296 -31.27 -31.12 -11.79
C LEU A 296 -31.89 -31.98 -10.68
N ALA A 297 -33.22 -32.10 -10.71
CA ALA A 297 -33.92 -33.16 -10.01
C ALA A 297 -33.69 -34.46 -10.80
N ARG A 298 -32.58 -35.15 -10.52
CA ARG A 298 -32.48 -36.59 -10.79
C ARG A 298 -33.49 -37.29 -9.87
N PHE A 299 -34.63 -37.69 -10.40
CA PHE A 299 -35.45 -38.71 -9.77
C PHE A 299 -34.72 -40.06 -9.87
N PRO A 300 -34.63 -40.85 -8.79
CA PRO A 300 -34.33 -42.27 -8.91
C PRO A 300 -35.59 -42.98 -9.46
N SER A 301 -35.41 -43.72 -10.54
CA SER A 301 -36.44 -44.64 -11.06
C SER A 301 -36.70 -45.74 -10.03
N PRO A 302 -37.96 -46.07 -9.70
CA PRO A 302 -38.28 -47.24 -8.90
C PRO A 302 -38.18 -48.51 -9.74
N SER A 303 -37.54 -49.52 -9.16
CA SER A 303 -37.41 -50.87 -9.70
C SER A 303 -38.78 -51.58 -9.76
N HIS A 304 -38.89 -52.52 -10.72
CA HIS A 304 -39.93 -53.56 -10.90
C HIS A 304 -41.10 -53.25 -11.84
N LEU A 305 -40.96 -53.63 -13.12
CA LEU A 305 -41.51 -54.85 -13.72
C LEU A 305 -40.78 -55.17 -15.04
#